data_AF-A0A7C1Y189-F1
#
_entry.id   AF-A0A7C1Y189-F1
#
_cell.length_a   1.000
_cell.length_b   1.000
_cell.length_c   1.000
_cell.angle_alpha   90.00
_cell.angle_beta   90.00
_cell.angle_gamma   90.00
#
_symmetry.space_group_name_H-M   'P 1'
#
loop_
_entity.id
_entity.type
_entity.pdbx_description
1 polymer ?
#
loop_
_entity_poly.entity_id
_entity_poly.type
_entity_poly.pdbx_seq_one_letter_code
_entity_poly.pdbx_strand_id
1 'polypeptide(L)'
;MRTTIKIRLLIGLVFSLSAASAFADGWDPISTAGATNGIADTRHNMTVSYSSGGHVMDGFRNDYGGVCIYCHTPHGANKQIQAPLWNRTVSYGNYMIYDKPTTLMRPVDQPGPSSLTCLSCHDGTIAIDSVLNMPFAGRSPDNSGANNNELGTSNTAFLDSWASNPAGLATANNHLALGFEFGGNPGPGPSTPGCAHCHNGSPNGFTVPVPDFRAFMLGTDLRNEHPVGITFPDTYTPATDFNEPDVKLPGKMAFFDTNGNSYADKDEVRLYDSGNGYKVECASCHDPHGVESGGVGTGTRFSPSFLRVNNGIAGSHAGTTGIVSHGASALCLTCHTK
;
A
#
# COMPACT_ATOMS: atom_id res chain seq x y z
N MET A 1 -71.40 27.79 -6.05
CA MET A 1 -70.37 28.80 -5.70
C MET A 1 -69.27 28.10 -4.90
N ARG A 2 -68.03 28.14 -5.42
CA ARG A 2 -66.74 27.70 -4.83
C ARG A 2 -66.50 26.20 -4.61
N THR A 3 -65.97 25.58 -5.67
CA THR A 3 -65.05 24.45 -5.66
C THR A 3 -63.72 24.85 -4.99
N THR A 4 -63.26 24.09 -3.99
CA THR A 4 -61.88 24.19 -3.48
C THR A 4 -61.15 22.88 -3.71
N ILE A 5 -60.23 22.94 -4.66
CA ILE A 5 -59.21 21.94 -4.98
C ILE A 5 -58.20 21.94 -3.82
N LYS A 6 -57.98 20.78 -3.17
CA LYS A 6 -56.81 20.57 -2.31
C LYS A 6 -55.86 19.61 -3.02
N ILE A 7 -54.84 20.21 -3.63
CA ILE A 7 -53.69 19.56 -4.25
C ILE A 7 -52.94 18.78 -3.16
N ARG A 8 -52.66 17.50 -3.42
CA ARG A 8 -51.84 16.63 -2.58
C ARG A 8 -50.38 17.08 -2.70
N LEU A 9 -49.77 17.47 -1.59
CA LEU A 9 -48.34 17.75 -1.49
C LEU A 9 -47.62 16.42 -1.23
N LEU A 10 -47.24 15.71 -2.29
CA LEU A 10 -46.26 14.62 -2.24
C LEU A 10 -44.87 15.25 -2.38
N ILE A 11 -44.30 15.72 -1.26
CA ILE A 11 -42.85 15.93 -1.18
C ILE A 11 -42.25 14.54 -0.98
N GLY A 12 -42.13 13.82 -2.10
CA GLY A 12 -41.26 12.65 -2.19
C GLY A 12 -39.83 13.16 -2.09
N LEU A 13 -39.25 12.99 -0.91
CA LEU A 13 -37.84 13.25 -0.64
C LEU A 13 -37.04 12.24 -1.48
N VAL A 14 -36.75 12.58 -2.74
CA VAL A 14 -35.70 11.94 -3.53
C VAL A 14 -34.39 12.40 -2.91
N PHE A 15 -34.00 11.79 -1.79
CA PHE A 15 -32.61 11.69 -1.43
C PHE A 15 -32.00 10.80 -2.51
N SER A 16 -31.50 11.43 -3.56
CA SER A 16 -30.50 10.82 -4.43
C SER A 16 -29.35 10.46 -3.51
N LEU A 17 -29.35 9.23 -3.02
CA LEU A 17 -28.22 8.62 -2.38
C LEU A 17 -27.18 8.45 -3.50
N SER A 18 -26.48 9.54 -3.84
CA SER A 18 -25.16 9.43 -4.44
C SER A 18 -24.26 8.89 -3.34
N ALA A 19 -24.43 7.59 -3.04
CA ALA A 19 -23.31 6.81 -2.54
C ALA A 19 -22.24 7.02 -3.60
N ALA A 20 -21.26 7.87 -3.28
CA ALA A 20 -19.99 7.83 -3.97
C ALA A 20 -19.51 6.40 -3.73
N SER A 21 -19.72 5.54 -4.72
CA SER A 21 -19.07 4.24 -4.75
C SER A 21 -17.58 4.55 -4.67
N ALA A 22 -16.98 4.32 -3.51
CA ALA A 22 -15.54 4.21 -3.43
C ALA A 22 -15.20 3.00 -4.28
N PHE A 23 -14.74 3.25 -5.52
CA PHE A 23 -14.18 2.21 -6.34
C PHE A 23 -12.94 1.73 -5.59
N ALA A 24 -13.01 0.55 -4.96
CA ALA A 24 -11.82 -0.19 -4.59
C ALA A 24 -11.07 -0.43 -5.91
N ASP A 25 -9.98 0.31 -6.08
CA ASP A 25 -9.20 0.51 -7.32
C ASP A 25 -9.47 -0.53 -8.40
N GLY A 26 -10.32 -0.16 -9.35
CA GLY A 26 -10.36 -0.86 -10.63
C GLY A 26 -9.08 -0.51 -11.36
N TRP A 27 -8.26 -1.53 -11.65
CA TRP A 27 -7.03 -1.43 -12.44
C TRP A 27 -7.09 -0.30 -13.47
N ASP A 28 -6.16 0.64 -13.34
CA ASP A 28 -6.01 1.79 -14.24
C ASP A 28 -5.86 1.32 -15.70
N PRO A 29 -6.84 1.63 -16.57
CA PRO A 29 -6.87 1.11 -17.93
C PRO A 29 -5.74 1.64 -18.83
N ILE A 30 -4.98 2.65 -18.40
CA ILE A 30 -3.82 3.17 -19.13
C ILE A 30 -2.49 2.59 -18.64
N SER A 31 -2.48 1.80 -17.56
CA SER A 31 -1.27 1.16 -17.05
C SER A 31 -0.90 -0.06 -17.89
N THR A 32 0.35 -0.16 -18.34
CA THR A 32 0.87 -1.40 -18.93
C THR A 32 1.33 -2.42 -17.87
N ALA A 33 1.21 -2.11 -16.57
CA ALA A 33 1.48 -3.05 -15.50
C ALA A 33 0.40 -4.13 -15.52
N GLY A 34 0.75 -5.30 -16.04
CA GLY A 34 -0.16 -6.44 -16.06
C GLY A 34 -0.52 -6.93 -14.67
N ALA A 35 0.25 -6.55 -13.64
CA ALA A 35 0.19 -7.08 -12.29
C ALA A 35 0.10 -8.61 -12.37
N THR A 36 1.09 -9.25 -12.97
CA THR A 36 1.13 -10.72 -13.07
C THR A 36 2.59 -11.14 -13.01
N ASN A 37 2.89 -12.39 -12.67
CA ASN A 37 4.25 -12.93 -12.77
C ASN A 37 5.32 -12.26 -11.88
N GLY A 38 4.89 -11.64 -10.77
CA GLY A 38 5.77 -11.14 -9.70
C GLY A 38 5.98 -9.63 -9.72
N ILE A 39 6.77 -9.16 -8.76
CA ILE A 39 6.95 -7.74 -8.42
C ILE A 39 7.33 -6.83 -9.59
N ALA A 40 8.08 -7.34 -10.57
CA ALA A 40 8.59 -6.59 -11.71
C ALA A 40 7.50 -6.08 -12.68
N ASP A 41 6.30 -6.64 -12.63
CA ASP A 41 5.16 -6.25 -13.48
C ASP A 41 4.06 -5.53 -12.68
N THR A 42 4.43 -4.95 -11.54
CA THR A 42 3.51 -4.30 -10.61
C THR A 42 3.89 -2.85 -10.35
N ARG A 43 2.98 -2.06 -9.77
CA ARG A 43 3.24 -0.64 -9.43
C ARG A 43 4.37 -0.42 -8.41
N HIS A 44 4.81 -1.46 -7.70
CA HIS A 44 5.97 -1.39 -6.81
C HIS A 44 7.30 -1.53 -7.56
N ASN A 45 7.29 -1.82 -8.87
CA ASN A 45 8.49 -1.73 -9.69
C ASN A 45 8.80 -0.26 -10.03
N MET A 46 9.60 0.35 -9.16
CA MET A 46 10.02 1.74 -9.29
C MET A 46 11.09 1.97 -10.37
N THR A 47 11.65 0.93 -11.01
CA THR A 47 12.64 1.10 -12.10
C THR A 47 12.00 1.24 -13.47
N VAL A 48 10.70 0.98 -13.59
CA VAL A 48 9.99 1.07 -14.87
C VAL A 48 8.81 2.01 -14.71
N SER A 49 8.47 2.70 -15.79
CA SER A 49 7.17 3.33 -15.88
C SER A 49 6.31 2.57 -16.85
N TYR A 50 5.12 2.24 -16.38
CA TYR A 50 4.08 1.60 -17.18
C TYR A 50 3.30 2.59 -18.06
N SER A 51 3.93 3.73 -18.39
CA SER A 51 3.38 4.81 -19.20
C SER A 51 4.45 5.39 -20.13
N SER A 52 4.04 5.93 -21.29
CA SER A 52 4.94 6.55 -22.27
C SER A 52 5.66 7.81 -21.75
N GLY A 53 5.15 8.43 -20.68
CA GLY A 53 5.71 9.60 -20.00
C GLY A 53 6.64 9.29 -18.83
N GLY A 54 7.02 8.03 -18.66
CA GLY A 54 7.67 7.55 -17.44
C GLY A 54 8.96 8.18 -16.98
N HIS A 55 9.80 8.56 -17.93
CA HIS A 55 11.07 9.22 -17.72
C HIS A 55 10.93 10.57 -17.00
N VAL A 56 9.72 11.16 -16.98
CA VAL A 56 9.43 12.36 -16.18
C VAL A 56 9.61 12.08 -14.68
N MET A 57 9.39 10.83 -14.24
CA MET A 57 9.56 10.44 -12.83
C MET A 57 11.01 10.47 -12.37
N ASP A 58 11.98 10.30 -13.28
CA ASP A 58 13.40 10.38 -12.94
C ASP A 58 13.81 11.80 -12.52
N GLY A 59 12.91 12.77 -12.73
CA GLY A 59 12.96 14.13 -12.20
C GLY A 59 12.76 14.24 -10.68
N PHE A 60 11.99 13.32 -10.10
CA PHE A 60 11.36 13.43 -8.77
C PHE A 60 11.67 12.25 -7.85
N ARG A 61 12.42 11.27 -8.36
CA ARG A 61 13.00 10.13 -7.65
C ARG A 61 14.31 9.71 -8.31
N ASN A 62 15.18 9.08 -7.54
CA ASN A 62 16.30 8.34 -8.08
C ASN A 62 15.82 7.05 -8.78
N ASP A 63 16.41 6.74 -9.93
CA ASP A 63 16.42 5.38 -10.47
C ASP A 63 17.66 4.63 -10.00
N TYR A 64 17.43 3.65 -9.12
CA TYR A 64 18.46 2.77 -8.59
C TYR A 64 18.72 1.52 -9.45
N GLY A 65 18.03 1.35 -10.59
CA GLY A 65 18.30 0.28 -11.54
C GLY A 65 18.04 -1.15 -11.03
N GLY A 66 17.36 -1.31 -9.90
CA GLY A 66 16.93 -2.61 -9.37
C GLY A 66 15.61 -2.52 -8.62
N VAL A 67 14.66 -3.42 -8.92
CA VAL A 67 13.31 -3.39 -8.31
C VAL A 67 13.35 -3.57 -6.79
N CYS A 68 14.23 -4.44 -6.28
CA CYS A 68 14.26 -4.79 -4.86
C CYS A 68 14.89 -3.71 -3.97
N ILE A 69 15.76 -2.85 -4.51
CA ILE A 69 16.60 -1.93 -3.71
C ILE A 69 15.77 -0.88 -2.95
N TYR A 70 14.61 -0.52 -3.49
CA TYR A 70 13.70 0.41 -2.85
C TYR A 70 13.10 -0.15 -1.56
N CYS A 71 13.17 -1.47 -1.34
CA CYS A 71 12.59 -2.16 -0.20
C CYS A 71 13.66 -2.92 0.63
N HIS A 72 14.62 -3.56 -0.02
CA HIS A 72 15.56 -4.50 0.60
C HIS A 72 17.02 -4.14 0.33
N THR A 73 17.88 -4.45 1.30
CA THR A 73 19.33 -4.31 1.20
C THR A 73 20.03 -5.55 1.73
N PRO A 74 21.09 -6.06 1.08
CA PRO A 74 21.85 -7.18 1.61
C PRO A 74 22.46 -6.90 3.01
N HIS A 75 22.81 -5.65 3.31
CA HIS A 75 23.46 -5.24 4.56
C HIS A 75 23.02 -3.84 4.99
N GLY A 76 23.20 -3.50 6.27
CA GLY A 76 22.86 -2.16 6.75
C GLY A 76 21.36 -1.87 6.72
N ALA A 77 20.55 -2.90 6.91
CA ALA A 77 19.11 -2.78 7.00
C ALA A 77 18.68 -1.93 8.20
N ASN A 78 17.50 -1.33 8.07
CA ASN A 78 16.82 -0.58 9.12
C ASN A 78 16.69 -1.44 10.37
N LYS A 79 17.25 -0.97 11.49
CA LYS A 79 17.26 -1.71 12.76
C LYS A 79 16.08 -1.41 13.68
N GLN A 80 15.24 -0.47 13.29
CA GLN A 80 14.18 0.05 14.14
C GLN A 80 12.98 -0.88 14.08
N ILE A 81 12.58 -1.29 12.86
CA ILE A 81 11.49 -2.24 12.67
C ILE A 81 12.00 -3.65 12.41
N GLN A 82 11.28 -4.65 12.91
CA GLN A 82 11.54 -6.06 12.63
C GLN A 82 11.04 -6.44 11.23
N ALA A 83 11.69 -5.92 10.19
CA ALA A 83 11.39 -6.23 8.81
C ALA A 83 12.58 -6.93 8.12
N PRO A 84 12.35 -7.88 7.19
CA PRO A 84 13.43 -8.60 6.53
C PRO A 84 14.32 -7.66 5.70
N LEU A 85 15.53 -7.39 6.20
CA LEU A 85 16.56 -6.64 5.49
C LEU A 85 16.05 -5.32 4.87
N TRP A 86 15.25 -4.57 5.61
CA TRP A 86 14.54 -3.39 5.10
C TRP A 86 15.49 -2.23 4.80
N ASN A 87 15.39 -1.66 3.61
CA ASN A 87 16.31 -0.63 3.14
C ASN A 87 15.73 0.79 3.19
N ARG A 88 14.59 1.04 3.83
CA ARG A 88 14.01 2.38 3.84
C ARG A 88 14.07 3.03 5.20
N THR A 89 14.09 4.35 5.20
CA THR A 89 13.65 5.16 6.34
C THR A 89 12.20 4.81 6.66
N VAL A 90 11.84 4.78 7.94
CA VAL A 90 10.46 4.54 8.38
C VAL A 90 9.98 5.62 9.33
N SER A 91 8.68 5.84 9.40
CA SER A 91 8.08 6.79 10.34
C SER A 91 7.25 6.04 11.38
N TYR A 92 7.63 6.16 12.66
CA TYR A 92 6.76 5.79 13.79
C TYR A 92 5.79 6.92 14.16
N GLY A 93 5.47 7.82 13.22
CA GLY A 93 4.54 8.91 13.48
C GLY A 93 3.31 8.40 14.23
N ASN A 94 2.76 9.21 15.13
CA ASN A 94 1.52 8.84 15.80
C ASN A 94 0.41 8.83 14.75
N TYR A 95 0.10 7.66 14.18
CA TYR A 95 -0.96 7.51 13.20
C TYR A 95 -2.30 7.74 13.88
N MET A 96 -3.20 8.46 13.22
CA MET A 96 -4.59 8.50 13.67
C MET A 96 -5.24 7.19 13.24
N ILE A 97 -5.30 6.23 14.15
CA ILE A 97 -5.86 4.90 13.86
C ILE A 97 -7.38 4.92 13.97
N TYR A 98 -7.99 3.89 13.36
CA TYR A 98 -9.41 3.66 13.41
C TYR A 98 -9.94 3.65 14.86
N ASP A 99 -10.86 4.56 15.15
CA ASP A 99 -11.38 4.84 16.49
C ASP A 99 -12.89 4.55 16.62
N LYS A 100 -13.49 3.94 15.58
CA LYS A 100 -14.92 3.63 15.56
C LYS A 100 -15.17 2.20 16.07
N PRO A 101 -16.38 1.91 16.59
CA PRO A 101 -16.74 0.55 16.99
C PRO A 101 -16.58 -0.40 15.81
N THR A 102 -15.69 -1.38 15.95
CA THR A 102 -15.54 -2.43 14.95
C THR A 102 -16.57 -3.52 15.23
N THR A 103 -17.14 -4.11 14.17
CA THR A 103 -17.91 -5.37 14.28
C THR A 103 -17.04 -6.52 14.80
N LEU A 104 -15.71 -6.36 14.77
CA LEU A 104 -14.72 -7.30 15.24
C LEU A 104 -14.61 -7.36 16.77
N MET A 105 -15.00 -6.28 17.48
CA MET A 105 -14.85 -6.15 18.93
C MET A 105 -13.42 -6.46 19.45
N ARG A 106 -12.42 -6.16 18.62
CA ARG A 106 -10.99 -6.31 18.92
C ARG A 106 -10.33 -4.94 19.05
N PRO A 107 -9.33 -4.79 19.94
CA PRO A 107 -8.57 -3.56 20.02
C PRO A 107 -7.75 -3.36 18.73
N VAL A 108 -7.60 -2.10 18.35
CA VAL A 108 -6.77 -1.65 17.24
C VAL A 108 -5.64 -0.82 17.83
N ASP A 109 -4.40 -1.22 17.54
CA ASP A 109 -3.19 -0.53 17.98
C ASP A 109 -2.57 0.29 16.84
N GLN A 110 -1.50 1.01 17.15
CA GLN A 110 -0.65 1.61 16.13
C GLN A 110 -0.13 0.55 15.15
N PRO A 111 0.09 0.92 13.87
CA PRO A 111 0.64 0.02 12.85
C PRO A 111 1.93 -0.67 13.33
N GLY A 112 1.97 -2.00 13.22
CA GLY A 112 3.16 -2.77 13.58
C GLY A 112 4.25 -2.71 12.50
N PRO A 113 5.42 -3.33 12.74
CA PRO A 113 6.53 -3.38 11.79
C PRO A 113 6.14 -3.76 10.36
N SER A 114 5.18 -4.68 10.20
CA SER A 114 4.72 -5.13 8.88
C SER A 114 3.86 -4.10 8.13
N SER A 115 3.16 -3.20 8.81
CA SER A 115 2.43 -2.11 8.16
C SER A 115 3.34 -0.91 7.92
N LEU A 116 4.30 -0.68 8.82
CA LEU A 116 5.30 0.40 8.69
C LEU A 116 6.18 0.25 7.44
N THR A 117 6.39 -0.97 6.94
CA THR A 117 7.07 -1.16 5.63
C THR A 117 6.25 -0.54 4.50
N CYS A 118 4.94 -0.80 4.43
CA CYS A 118 4.04 -0.19 3.44
C CYS A 118 3.95 1.33 3.65
N LEU A 119 3.71 1.75 4.88
CA LEU A 119 3.53 3.16 5.23
C LEU A 119 4.78 4.01 4.96
N SER A 120 5.99 3.43 4.98
CA SER A 120 7.21 4.15 4.58
C SER A 120 7.21 4.68 3.14
N CYS A 121 6.27 4.24 2.28
CA CYS A 121 5.97 4.87 1.00
C CYS A 121 4.60 5.58 1.04
N HIS A 122 3.60 4.90 1.60
CA HIS A 122 2.19 5.24 1.48
C HIS A 122 1.68 6.30 2.47
N ASP A 123 2.44 6.60 3.53
CA ASP A 123 2.09 7.63 4.52
C ASP A 123 2.32 9.07 4.03
N GLY A 124 3.00 9.22 2.88
CA GLY A 124 3.26 10.53 2.27
C GLY A 124 4.24 11.43 3.04
N THR A 125 4.99 10.90 4.01
CA THR A 125 5.97 11.66 4.82
C THR A 125 7.42 11.42 4.39
N ILE A 126 7.67 10.31 3.69
CA ILE A 126 9.00 9.86 3.26
C ILE A 126 9.03 9.80 1.73
N ALA A 127 10.13 10.29 1.15
CA ALA A 127 10.32 10.23 -0.30
C ALA A 127 10.31 8.78 -0.80
N ILE A 128 9.74 8.56 -1.99
CA ILE A 128 9.56 7.20 -2.53
C ILE A 128 10.88 6.49 -2.83
N ASP A 129 11.96 7.24 -3.01
CA ASP A 129 13.33 6.74 -3.21
C ASP A 129 14.20 6.82 -1.95
N SER A 130 13.62 7.11 -0.78
CA SER A 130 14.35 7.22 0.48
C SER A 130 14.88 5.88 0.99
N VAL A 131 16.04 5.47 0.47
CA VAL A 131 16.75 4.26 0.89
C VAL A 131 17.87 4.57 1.89
N LEU A 132 18.27 3.57 2.68
CA LEU A 132 19.40 3.62 3.59
C LEU A 132 20.71 3.28 2.87
N ASN A 133 20.64 2.36 1.91
CA ASN A 133 21.76 1.89 1.11
C ASN A 133 21.40 2.00 -0.37
N MET A 134 22.13 2.83 -1.10
CA MET A 134 22.05 2.89 -2.56
C MET A 134 22.61 1.61 -3.20
N PRO A 135 22.22 1.26 -4.43
CA PRO A 135 22.75 0.10 -5.15
C PRO A 135 24.23 0.28 -5.46
N PHE A 136 24.98 -0.84 -5.41
CA PHE A 136 26.44 -0.86 -5.43
C PHE A 136 27.04 -0.06 -4.25
N ALA A 137 28.36 -0.11 -4.03
CA ALA A 137 28.99 0.83 -3.11
C ALA A 137 28.81 2.31 -3.54
N GLY A 138 28.14 2.56 -4.68
CA GLY A 138 27.10 3.58 -4.90
C GLY A 138 27.52 5.04 -4.90
N ARG A 139 28.69 5.33 -4.32
CA ARG A 139 29.42 6.56 -4.48
C ARG A 139 30.04 6.57 -5.87
N SER A 140 29.63 7.52 -6.71
CA SER A 140 30.69 8.26 -7.39
C SER A 140 31.47 8.99 -6.29
N PRO A 141 32.82 9.02 -6.32
CA PRO A 141 33.70 9.32 -5.18
C PRO A 141 33.66 10.79 -4.75
N ASP A 142 32.52 11.21 -4.22
CA ASP A 142 32.48 12.23 -3.19
C ASP A 142 32.39 11.47 -1.87
N ASN A 143 33.41 11.64 -1.05
CA ASN A 143 33.54 11.02 0.26
C ASN A 143 32.74 11.82 1.29
N SER A 144 31.49 12.21 0.99
CA SER A 144 30.71 13.09 1.90
C SER A 144 30.43 12.46 3.26
N GLY A 145 30.51 11.13 3.40
CA GLY A 145 30.16 10.45 4.66
C GLY A 145 28.66 10.54 4.98
N ALA A 146 27.85 11.03 4.03
CA ALA A 146 26.41 11.13 4.17
C ALA A 146 25.77 9.75 4.29
N ASN A 147 24.78 9.65 5.17
CA ASN A 147 23.92 8.49 5.36
C ASN A 147 22.48 8.97 5.48
N ASN A 148 21.53 8.10 5.14
CA ASN A 148 20.13 8.38 5.42
C ASN A 148 19.78 7.96 6.85
N ASN A 149 18.80 8.63 7.45
CA ASN A 149 18.33 8.26 8.78
C ASN A 149 17.43 7.02 8.69
N GLU A 150 17.49 6.16 9.71
CA GLU A 150 16.58 5.02 9.81
C GLU A 150 15.14 5.47 10.13
N LEU A 151 14.96 6.64 10.77
CA LEU A 151 13.66 7.18 11.20
C LEU A 151 13.32 8.58 10.71
N GLY A 152 12.02 8.85 10.59
CA GLY A 152 11.51 10.19 10.34
C GLY A 152 11.55 10.53 8.85
N THR A 153 12.17 11.66 8.50
CA THR A 153 12.16 12.21 7.14
C THR A 153 13.38 11.77 6.31
N SER A 154 13.23 11.80 4.99
CA SER A 154 14.30 11.53 4.03
C SER A 154 15.46 12.53 4.14
N ASN A 155 16.70 12.04 4.08
CA ASN A 155 17.89 12.87 3.94
C ASN A 155 18.13 13.19 2.45
N THR A 156 17.65 14.33 1.97
CA THR A 156 17.79 14.73 0.56
C THR A 156 19.25 14.90 0.14
N ALA A 157 20.13 15.43 0.99
CA ALA A 157 21.56 15.57 0.68
C ALA A 157 22.25 14.22 0.43
N PHE A 158 21.83 13.17 1.16
CA PHE A 158 22.28 11.81 0.87
C PHE A 158 21.72 11.32 -0.48
N LEU A 159 20.42 11.51 -0.73
CA LEU A 159 19.77 11.08 -1.96
C LEU A 159 20.32 11.79 -3.21
N ASP A 160 20.70 13.07 -3.08
CA ASP A 160 21.33 13.90 -4.12
C ASP A 160 22.72 13.37 -4.55
N SER A 161 23.38 12.54 -3.73
CA SER A 161 24.71 11.98 -4.03
C SER A 161 24.69 10.88 -5.10
N TRP A 162 23.50 10.44 -5.54
CA TRP A 162 23.35 9.39 -6.54
C TRP A 162 23.77 9.88 -7.94
N ALA A 163 24.98 9.50 -8.34
CA ALA A 163 25.62 10.01 -9.56
C ALA A 163 25.23 9.30 -10.86
N SER A 164 24.61 8.12 -10.78
CA SER A 164 24.35 7.24 -11.93
C SER A 164 23.10 7.57 -12.73
N ASN A 165 22.41 8.68 -12.42
CA ASN A 165 21.13 9.01 -13.06
C ASN A 165 21.34 9.23 -14.58
N PRO A 166 20.87 8.33 -15.45
CA PRO A 166 20.96 8.52 -16.89
C PRO A 166 20.02 9.67 -17.24
N ALA A 167 20.61 10.81 -17.60
CA ALA A 167 19.97 12.09 -17.94
C ALA A 167 19.96 13.19 -16.86
N GLY A 168 20.71 13.07 -15.75
CA GLY A 168 20.95 14.22 -14.86
C GLY A 168 19.67 14.94 -14.37
N LEU A 169 18.58 14.20 -14.17
CA LEU A 169 17.24 14.75 -13.98
C LEU A 169 16.71 14.69 -12.54
N ALA A 170 17.22 13.83 -11.65
CA ALA A 170 16.97 14.00 -10.21
C ALA A 170 17.70 15.28 -9.82
N THR A 171 16.95 16.38 -9.85
CA THR A 171 17.44 17.70 -9.56
C THR A 171 17.71 17.73 -8.06
N ALA A 172 18.85 18.29 -7.66
CA ALA A 172 19.20 18.38 -6.25
C ALA A 172 18.01 18.94 -5.45
N ASN A 173 17.62 18.25 -4.38
CA ASN A 173 16.43 18.53 -3.56
C ASN A 173 15.06 18.16 -4.16
N ASN A 174 14.98 17.31 -5.18
CA ASN A 174 13.71 16.90 -5.79
C ASN A 174 13.39 15.42 -5.52
N HIS A 175 13.17 15.10 -4.24
CA HIS A 175 12.78 13.77 -3.77
C HIS A 175 11.39 13.82 -3.16
N LEU A 176 10.39 13.28 -3.87
CA LEU A 176 8.98 13.47 -3.50
C LEU A 176 8.39 12.26 -2.75
N ALA A 177 7.55 12.55 -1.76
CA ALA A 177 6.66 11.57 -1.15
C ALA A 177 5.39 11.37 -1.99
N LEU A 178 4.65 10.27 -1.77
CA LEU A 178 3.44 9.98 -2.56
C LEU A 178 2.33 11.01 -2.35
N GLY A 179 2.14 11.50 -1.12
CA GLY A 179 1.01 12.33 -0.72
C GLY A 179 1.18 13.83 -0.98
N PHE A 180 0.12 14.59 -0.69
CA PHE A 180 0.12 16.06 -0.79
C PHE A 180 0.77 16.77 0.39
N GLU A 181 0.99 16.06 1.51
CA GLU A 181 0.99 16.74 2.81
C GLU A 181 2.39 17.08 3.36
N PHE A 182 3.48 16.41 2.98
CA PHE A 182 4.77 16.66 3.64
C PHE A 182 5.99 16.49 2.71
N GLY A 183 6.19 17.44 1.80
CA GLY A 183 7.55 17.78 1.38
C GLY A 183 8.14 18.74 2.42
N GLY A 184 9.01 18.28 3.33
CA GLY A 184 9.78 19.18 4.18
C GLY A 184 10.63 20.08 3.28
N ASN A 185 10.37 21.39 3.15
CA ASN A 185 10.59 22.43 4.15
C ASN A 185 9.72 23.68 3.83
N PRO A 186 9.05 24.36 4.80
CA PRO A 186 8.47 25.68 4.59
C PRO A 186 9.59 26.74 4.71
N GLY A 187 10.54 26.71 3.76
CA GLY A 187 11.37 27.87 3.47
C GLY A 187 10.55 28.92 2.69
N PRO A 188 11.03 30.17 2.56
CA PRO A 188 10.35 31.18 1.75
C PRO A 188 10.53 30.82 0.26
N GLY A 189 9.75 29.88 -0.23
CA GLY A 189 9.74 29.37 -1.60
C GLY A 189 8.45 28.58 -1.85
N PRO A 190 7.99 28.49 -3.11
CA PRO A 190 6.71 27.84 -3.44
C PRO A 190 6.75 26.37 -3.02
N SER A 191 5.72 25.93 -2.29
CA SER A 191 5.54 24.55 -1.81
C SER A 191 5.71 23.55 -2.96
N THR A 192 6.79 22.76 -2.97
CA THR A 192 6.93 21.67 -3.94
C THR A 192 5.91 20.59 -3.60
N PRO A 193 4.89 20.36 -4.44
CA PRO A 193 3.85 19.40 -4.11
C PRO A 193 4.38 17.98 -4.36
N GLY A 194 4.02 17.02 -3.51
CA GLY A 194 4.44 15.62 -3.66
C GLY A 194 3.92 14.97 -4.95
N CYS A 195 4.19 13.68 -5.16
CA CYS A 195 3.83 13.00 -6.41
C CYS A 195 2.33 13.14 -6.74
N ALA A 196 1.49 13.24 -5.71
CA ALA A 196 0.06 13.53 -5.80
C ALA A 196 -0.31 14.75 -6.64
N HIS A 197 0.58 15.73 -6.80
CA HIS A 197 0.35 16.88 -7.67
C HIS A 197 0.02 16.45 -9.10
N CYS A 198 0.78 15.50 -9.62
CA CYS A 198 0.64 14.98 -10.99
C CYS A 198 -0.24 13.73 -11.04
N HIS A 199 -0.47 13.07 -9.92
CA HIS A 199 -1.13 11.76 -9.86
C HIS A 199 -2.50 11.80 -9.15
N ASN A 200 -3.24 12.89 -9.36
CA ASN A 200 -4.55 13.14 -8.76
C ASN A 200 -5.75 12.97 -9.70
N GLY A 201 -5.52 12.39 -10.88
CA GLY A 201 -6.56 12.21 -11.90
C GLY A 201 -7.01 13.51 -12.61
N SER A 202 -6.38 14.65 -12.32
CA SER A 202 -6.68 15.93 -13.00
C SER A 202 -5.90 16.08 -14.31
N PRO A 203 -6.40 16.89 -15.27
CA PRO A 203 -5.62 17.27 -16.44
C PRO A 203 -4.43 18.14 -16.03
N ASN A 204 -3.23 17.56 -15.99
CA ASN A 204 -2.04 18.21 -15.44
C ASN A 204 -1.20 18.94 -16.50
N GLY A 205 -1.82 19.37 -17.60
CA GLY A 205 -1.13 20.05 -18.72
C GLY A 205 -0.15 19.18 -19.51
N PHE A 206 0.09 17.94 -19.08
CA PHE A 206 0.87 16.95 -19.82
C PHE A 206 0.10 16.42 -21.02
N THR A 207 0.81 16.21 -22.13
CA THR A 207 0.28 15.56 -23.34
C THR A 207 0.21 14.04 -23.22
N VAL A 208 0.75 13.49 -22.13
CA VAL A 208 0.74 12.06 -21.79
C VAL A 208 -0.25 11.81 -20.66
N PRO A 209 -1.03 10.70 -20.70
CA PRO A 209 -1.86 10.30 -19.58
C PRO A 209 -1.01 10.01 -18.34
N VAL A 210 -1.42 10.55 -17.18
CA VAL A 210 -0.74 10.32 -15.90
C VAL A 210 -1.66 9.47 -15.02
N PRO A 211 -1.19 8.30 -14.51
CA PRO A 211 -1.98 7.44 -13.64
C PRO A 211 -2.50 8.16 -12.40
N ASP A 212 -3.78 8.00 -12.06
CA ASP A 212 -4.30 8.36 -10.74
C ASP A 212 -3.91 7.28 -9.74
N PHE A 213 -3.30 7.65 -8.63
CA PHE A 213 -3.01 6.72 -7.55
C PHE A 213 -3.46 7.23 -6.17
N ARG A 214 -4.36 8.22 -6.11
CA ARG A 214 -4.81 8.80 -4.83
C ARG A 214 -5.36 7.78 -3.84
N ALA A 215 -6.00 6.72 -4.32
CA ALA A 215 -6.48 5.62 -3.49
C ALA A 215 -5.35 4.89 -2.71
N PHE A 216 -4.09 5.10 -3.10
CA PHE A 216 -2.91 4.53 -2.48
C PHE A 216 -2.10 5.57 -1.69
N MET A 217 -2.58 6.81 -1.58
CA MET A 217 -1.99 7.84 -0.72
C MET A 217 -2.72 7.81 0.63
N LEU A 218 -2.23 6.97 1.55
CA LEU A 218 -2.93 6.73 2.82
C LEU A 218 -2.74 7.87 3.81
N GLY A 219 -1.56 8.48 3.83
CA GLY A 219 -1.25 9.52 4.82
C GLY A 219 -0.98 8.95 6.21
N THR A 220 -0.94 9.84 7.20
CA THR A 220 -0.80 9.47 8.63
C THR A 220 -2.15 9.38 9.36
N ASP A 221 -3.24 9.80 8.72
CA ASP A 221 -4.61 9.60 9.21
C ASP A 221 -5.21 8.35 8.56
N LEU A 222 -5.27 7.26 9.32
CA LEU A 222 -5.76 5.96 8.86
C LEU A 222 -7.21 5.72 9.26
N ARG A 223 -7.94 6.72 9.78
CA ARG A 223 -9.32 6.54 10.27
C ARG A 223 -10.32 6.25 9.16
N ASN A 224 -10.03 6.66 7.93
CA ASN A 224 -10.80 6.40 6.72
C ASN A 224 -10.36 5.12 5.99
N GLU A 225 -9.27 4.51 6.42
CA GLU A 225 -8.71 3.29 5.83
C GLU A 225 -9.24 2.04 6.54
N HIS A 226 -9.08 0.86 5.90
CA HIS A 226 -9.39 -0.38 6.60
C HIS A 226 -8.39 -0.59 7.75
N PRO A 227 -8.85 -0.98 8.96
CA PRO A 227 -7.97 -0.97 10.12
C PRO A 227 -6.81 -1.96 9.98
N VAL A 228 -5.63 -1.54 10.43
CA VAL A 228 -4.44 -2.38 10.63
C VAL A 228 -4.01 -2.26 12.09
N GLY A 229 -3.15 -3.17 12.55
CA GLY A 229 -2.82 -3.29 13.96
C GLY A 229 -3.97 -3.87 14.80
N ILE A 230 -4.93 -4.56 14.16
CA ILE A 230 -6.03 -5.23 14.87
C ILE A 230 -5.45 -6.43 15.60
N THR A 231 -5.60 -6.47 16.93
CA THR A 231 -5.14 -7.63 17.71
C THR A 231 -6.03 -8.83 17.45
N PHE A 232 -5.47 -9.89 16.88
CA PHE A 232 -6.16 -11.15 16.67
C PHE A 232 -6.40 -11.86 18.01
N PRO A 233 -7.51 -12.58 18.21
CA PRO A 233 -7.71 -13.34 19.44
C PRO A 233 -6.69 -14.47 19.57
N ASP A 234 -6.41 -14.83 20.82
CA ASP A 234 -5.63 -16.00 21.23
C ASP A 234 -6.52 -17.18 21.67
N THR A 235 -7.82 -16.90 21.84
CA THR A 235 -8.85 -17.87 22.24
C THR A 235 -9.94 -17.90 21.18
N TYR A 236 -10.20 -19.09 20.63
CA TYR A 236 -11.15 -19.31 19.54
C TYR A 236 -12.33 -20.10 20.08
N THR A 237 -13.41 -19.40 20.41
CA THR A 237 -14.65 -20.02 20.87
C THR A 237 -15.76 -19.76 19.86
N PRO A 238 -16.86 -20.54 19.89
CA PRO A 238 -18.05 -20.24 19.09
C PRO A 238 -18.66 -18.85 19.35
N ALA A 239 -18.26 -18.14 20.40
CA ALA A 239 -18.74 -16.79 20.71
C ALA A 239 -17.85 -15.67 20.13
N THR A 240 -16.67 -16.01 19.62
CA THR A 240 -15.71 -15.02 19.09
C THR A 240 -15.79 -14.87 17.57
N ASP A 241 -16.40 -15.80 16.85
CA ASP A 241 -16.51 -15.80 15.38
C ASP A 241 -15.17 -15.68 14.63
N PHE A 242 -14.08 -16.27 15.17
CA PHE A 242 -12.75 -16.28 14.53
C PHE A 242 -12.27 -17.71 14.28
N ASN A 243 -11.66 -17.92 13.11
CA ASN A 243 -10.89 -19.12 12.82
C ASN A 243 -9.56 -19.09 13.58
N GLU A 244 -9.16 -20.25 14.11
CA GLU A 244 -7.83 -20.44 14.67
C GLU A 244 -6.81 -20.59 13.52
N PRO A 245 -5.66 -19.89 13.54
CA PRO A 245 -4.58 -20.13 12.58
C PRO A 245 -3.98 -21.52 12.78
N ASP A 246 -3.74 -22.24 11.68
CA ASP A 246 -3.20 -23.60 11.69
C ASP A 246 -1.77 -23.66 12.24
N VAL A 247 -0.95 -22.67 11.89
CA VAL A 247 0.45 -22.58 12.33
C VAL A 247 0.69 -21.27 13.06
N LYS A 248 1.32 -21.37 14.24
CA LYS A 248 1.69 -20.24 15.10
C LYS A 248 3.17 -20.29 15.42
N LEU A 249 3.91 -19.24 15.04
CA LEU A 249 5.32 -19.04 15.32
C LEU A 249 5.46 -17.84 16.26
N PRO A 250 5.57 -18.07 17.59
CA PRO A 250 5.58 -17.00 18.59
C PRO A 250 6.67 -15.95 18.32
N GLY A 251 6.32 -14.68 18.47
CA GLY A 251 7.22 -13.55 18.21
C GLY A 251 7.58 -13.35 16.74
N LYS A 252 6.88 -14.01 15.81
CA LYS A 252 7.09 -13.88 14.37
C LYS A 252 5.77 -13.69 13.62
N MET A 253 5.01 -14.79 13.48
CA MET A 253 3.80 -14.80 12.65
C MET A 253 2.94 -16.02 12.91
N ALA A 254 1.66 -15.92 12.54
CA ALA A 254 0.77 -17.07 12.39
C ALA A 254 0.17 -17.05 10.99
N PHE A 255 -0.29 -18.18 10.47
CA PHE A 255 -0.90 -18.25 9.14
C PHE A 255 -1.92 -19.38 9.04
N PHE A 256 -2.83 -19.22 8.08
CA PHE A 256 -3.86 -20.20 7.74
C PHE A 256 -3.31 -21.09 6.63
N ASP A 257 -2.88 -22.29 7.00
CA ASP A 257 -2.19 -23.26 6.15
C ASP A 257 -3.22 -24.04 5.33
N THR A 258 -3.44 -23.57 4.11
CA THR A 258 -4.49 -24.09 3.21
C THR A 258 -4.11 -25.40 2.55
N ASN A 259 -2.81 -25.74 2.51
CA ASN A 259 -2.30 -26.91 1.80
C ASN A 259 -1.66 -27.96 2.75
N GLY A 260 -1.53 -27.65 4.04
CA GLY A 260 -1.04 -28.55 5.08
C GLY A 260 0.47 -28.76 5.09
N ASN A 261 1.26 -27.90 4.43
CA ASN A 261 2.71 -28.06 4.33
C ASN A 261 3.48 -27.46 5.52
N SER A 262 2.80 -26.74 6.42
CA SER A 262 3.38 -26.02 7.57
C SER A 262 4.37 -24.91 7.21
N TYR A 263 4.25 -24.33 6.02
CA TYR A 263 5.01 -23.18 5.52
C TYR A 263 4.06 -22.10 5.03
N ALA A 264 4.39 -20.84 5.31
CA ALA A 264 3.53 -19.74 4.88
C ALA A 264 3.70 -19.48 3.38
N ASP A 265 2.66 -19.75 2.60
CA ASP A 265 2.62 -19.54 1.16
C ASP A 265 2.07 -18.16 0.77
N LYS A 266 2.33 -17.74 -0.48
CA LYS A 266 2.07 -16.36 -0.95
C LYS A 266 0.57 -16.03 -0.90
N ASP A 267 -0.27 -17.02 -1.15
CA ASP A 267 -1.73 -16.95 -1.19
C ASP A 267 -2.42 -17.20 0.16
N GLU A 268 -1.65 -17.32 1.24
CA GLU A 268 -2.18 -17.58 2.58
C GLU A 268 -2.21 -16.32 3.44
N VAL A 269 -3.33 -16.07 4.10
CA VAL A 269 -3.43 -14.97 5.05
C VAL A 269 -2.50 -15.21 6.23
N ARG A 270 -1.80 -14.14 6.63
CA ARG A 270 -0.81 -14.16 7.71
C ARG A 270 -1.18 -13.18 8.80
N LEU A 271 -0.76 -13.44 10.01
CA LEU A 271 -0.82 -12.51 11.14
C LEU A 271 0.61 -12.27 11.61
N TYR A 272 0.90 -11.06 12.07
CA TYR A 272 2.25 -10.67 12.46
C TYR A 272 2.33 -10.44 13.96
N ASP A 273 3.37 -10.97 14.60
CA ASP A 273 3.60 -10.79 16.02
C ASP A 273 4.91 -10.03 16.23
N SER A 274 4.80 -8.84 16.82
CA SER A 274 5.93 -7.98 17.19
C SER A 274 6.23 -8.00 18.69
N GLY A 275 5.72 -9.00 19.41
CA GLY A 275 5.95 -9.22 20.85
C GLY A 275 4.73 -8.97 21.73
N ASN A 276 3.60 -8.53 21.16
CA ASN A 276 2.35 -8.23 21.88
C ASN A 276 1.15 -9.00 21.31
N GLY A 277 1.41 -10.18 20.75
CA GLY A 277 0.40 -11.04 20.13
C GLY A 277 0.25 -10.80 18.63
N TYR A 278 -0.47 -11.72 17.99
CA TYR A 278 -0.70 -11.70 16.55
C TYR A 278 -1.65 -10.55 16.17
N LYS A 279 -1.27 -9.81 15.14
CA LYS A 279 -2.03 -8.69 14.61
C LYS A 279 -2.33 -8.85 13.12
N VAL A 280 -3.47 -8.32 12.71
CA VAL A 280 -3.79 -8.08 11.30
C VAL A 280 -3.10 -6.78 10.88
N GLU A 281 -2.15 -6.89 9.95
CA GLU A 281 -1.34 -5.79 9.43
C GLU A 281 -1.54 -5.69 7.90
N CYS A 282 -0.98 -4.67 7.23
CA CYS A 282 -1.09 -4.55 5.76
C CYS A 282 -0.71 -5.84 5.04
N ALA A 283 0.42 -6.45 5.40
CA ALA A 283 0.90 -7.66 4.74
C ALA A 283 0.14 -8.94 5.11
N SER A 284 -0.84 -8.86 6.03
CA SER A 284 -1.77 -9.96 6.31
C SER A 284 -2.62 -10.27 5.10
N CYS A 285 -3.07 -9.21 4.43
CA CYS A 285 -3.92 -9.27 3.27
C CYS A 285 -3.15 -9.04 1.97
N HIS A 286 -2.08 -8.25 1.98
CA HIS A 286 -1.31 -7.90 0.79
C HIS A 286 0.03 -8.64 0.69
N ASP A 287 0.40 -9.07 -0.53
CA ASP A 287 1.74 -9.53 -0.86
C ASP A 287 2.44 -8.55 -1.79
N PRO A 288 3.42 -7.76 -1.29
CA PRO A 288 4.13 -6.80 -2.13
C PRO A 288 4.97 -7.47 -3.21
N HIS A 289 5.28 -8.77 -3.13
CA HIS A 289 6.03 -9.47 -4.17
C HIS A 289 5.17 -9.92 -5.35
N GLY A 290 3.85 -9.68 -5.26
CA GLY A 290 2.86 -10.28 -6.12
C GLY A 290 2.59 -11.73 -5.73
N VAL A 291 1.33 -12.15 -5.86
CA VAL A 291 0.96 -13.56 -5.73
C VAL A 291 1.15 -14.23 -7.09
N GLU A 292 1.87 -15.35 -7.13
CA GLU A 292 1.89 -16.18 -8.33
C GLU A 292 0.49 -16.76 -8.55
N SER A 293 -0.06 -16.56 -9.74
CA SER A 293 -1.15 -17.40 -10.25
C SER A 293 -0.62 -18.83 -10.17
N GLY A 294 -1.31 -19.72 -9.46
CA GLY A 294 -0.84 -21.08 -9.25
C GLY A 294 -0.33 -21.72 -10.54
N GLY A 295 0.69 -22.57 -10.40
CA GLY A 295 1.32 -23.27 -11.53
C GLY A 295 0.32 -23.80 -12.54
N VAL A 296 0.74 -23.83 -13.80
CA VAL A 296 -0.06 -24.17 -14.99
C VAL A 296 -1.10 -25.26 -14.69
N GLY A 297 -2.40 -24.91 -14.72
CA GLY A 297 -3.51 -25.86 -14.62
C GLY A 297 -4.40 -25.81 -13.37
N THR A 298 -4.19 -24.89 -12.41
CA THR A 298 -4.96 -24.83 -11.15
C THR A 298 -6.17 -23.88 -11.14
N GLY A 299 -6.33 -23.03 -12.16
CA GLY A 299 -7.53 -22.19 -12.32
C GLY A 299 -7.70 -21.06 -11.29
N THR A 300 -6.68 -20.75 -10.48
CA THR A 300 -6.67 -19.59 -9.58
C THR A 300 -6.02 -18.39 -10.27
N ARG A 301 -6.78 -17.28 -10.43
CA ARG A 301 -6.36 -16.05 -11.12
C ARG A 301 -5.92 -14.98 -10.12
N PHE A 302 -4.84 -14.31 -10.49
CA PHE A 302 -4.23 -13.13 -9.88
C PHE A 302 -5.24 -12.08 -9.37
N SER A 303 -5.00 -11.54 -8.16
CA SER A 303 -5.82 -10.53 -7.52
C SER A 303 -5.37 -9.11 -7.92
N PRO A 304 -6.23 -8.26 -8.50
CA PRO A 304 -5.91 -6.92 -9.02
C PRO A 304 -5.21 -5.94 -8.04
N SER A 305 -5.16 -6.25 -6.75
CA SER A 305 -4.74 -5.35 -5.68
C SER A 305 -3.67 -5.95 -4.75
N PHE A 306 -2.86 -6.90 -5.23
CA PHE A 306 -1.86 -7.62 -4.42
C PHE A 306 -2.44 -8.43 -3.26
N LEU A 307 -3.74 -8.72 -3.24
CA LEU A 307 -4.32 -9.51 -2.15
C LEU A 307 -3.85 -10.97 -2.22
N ARG A 308 -3.54 -11.53 -1.05
CA ARG A 308 -3.19 -12.95 -0.87
C ARG A 308 -4.34 -13.86 -1.27
N VAL A 309 -5.54 -13.50 -0.82
CA VAL A 309 -6.80 -14.21 -1.11
C VAL A 309 -7.73 -13.29 -1.92
N ASN A 310 -8.42 -13.86 -2.90
CA ASN A 310 -9.41 -13.13 -3.69
C ASN A 310 -10.55 -12.61 -2.80
N ASN A 311 -10.97 -11.37 -3.00
CA ASN A 311 -12.03 -10.71 -2.24
C ASN A 311 -13.46 -10.97 -2.78
N GLY A 312 -13.63 -11.78 -3.84
CA GLY A 312 -14.91 -12.02 -4.52
C GLY A 312 -15.47 -13.45 -4.44
N ILE A 313 -16.79 -13.58 -4.59
CA ILE A 313 -17.52 -14.84 -4.83
C ILE A 313 -17.91 -14.93 -6.32
N ALA A 314 -17.77 -16.14 -6.88
CA ALA A 314 -18.11 -16.62 -8.24
C ALA A 314 -18.94 -15.69 -9.16
N GLY A 315 -18.42 -15.41 -10.37
CA GLY A 315 -19.22 -14.75 -11.41
C GLY A 315 -18.55 -14.46 -12.75
N SER A 316 -17.26 -14.13 -12.79
CA SER A 316 -16.41 -14.13 -14.00
C SER A 316 -15.03 -13.58 -13.62
N HIS A 317 -14.04 -14.46 -13.55
CA HIS A 317 -12.65 -14.09 -13.31
C HIS A 317 -11.95 -13.71 -14.62
N ALA A 318 -12.60 -13.02 -15.55
CA ALA A 318 -11.95 -12.55 -16.78
C ALA A 318 -12.40 -11.12 -17.03
N GLY A 319 -11.44 -10.19 -17.02
CA GLY A 319 -11.70 -8.78 -17.32
C GLY A 319 -11.35 -7.82 -16.18
N THR A 320 -11.26 -6.56 -16.58
CA THR A 320 -11.02 -5.31 -15.81
C THR A 320 -12.28 -4.80 -15.11
N THR A 321 -13.39 -5.52 -15.23
CA THR A 321 -14.61 -5.28 -14.44
C THR A 321 -14.26 -5.56 -12.98
N GLY A 322 -14.21 -4.49 -12.17
CA GLY A 322 -13.82 -4.54 -10.77
C GLY A 322 -14.52 -5.64 -9.96
N ILE A 323 -13.92 -6.00 -8.83
CA ILE A 323 -14.42 -7.02 -7.91
C ILE A 323 -15.81 -6.59 -7.41
N VAL A 324 -16.87 -7.08 -8.04
CA VAL A 324 -18.25 -6.91 -7.56
C VAL A 324 -18.52 -7.98 -6.50
N SER A 325 -18.19 -7.66 -5.26
CA SER A 325 -18.57 -8.49 -4.11
C SER A 325 -20.00 -8.14 -3.68
N HIS A 326 -20.99 -8.85 -4.24
CA HIS A 326 -22.35 -8.90 -3.68
C HIS A 326 -22.55 -10.12 -2.75
N GLY A 327 -21.47 -10.82 -2.39
CA GLY A 327 -21.46 -11.99 -1.49
C GLY A 327 -20.45 -11.82 -0.34
N ALA A 328 -20.37 -12.78 0.57
CA ALA A 328 -19.38 -12.75 1.66
C ALA A 328 -17.95 -12.83 1.08
N SER A 329 -17.09 -11.86 1.40
CA SER A 329 -15.69 -11.85 0.93
C SER A 329 -14.95 -13.14 1.31
N ALA A 330 -14.32 -13.82 0.35
CA ALA A 330 -13.51 -15.00 0.66
C ALA A 330 -12.31 -14.68 1.57
N LEU A 331 -11.76 -13.46 1.47
CA LEU A 331 -10.75 -12.95 2.41
C LEU A 331 -11.31 -12.83 3.83
N CYS A 332 -12.53 -12.29 4.02
CA CYS A 332 -13.15 -12.23 5.34
C CYS A 332 -13.38 -13.62 5.93
N LEU A 333 -13.76 -14.59 5.09
CA LEU A 333 -14.01 -15.97 5.50
C LEU A 333 -12.75 -16.74 5.87
N THR A 334 -11.56 -16.26 5.50
CA THR A 334 -10.30 -16.82 6.00
C THR A 334 -10.18 -16.62 7.51
N CYS A 335 -10.61 -15.47 8.03
CA CYS A 335 -10.46 -15.15 9.46
C CYS A 335 -11.71 -15.41 10.29
N HIS A 336 -12.90 -15.43 9.68
CA HIS A 336 -14.16 -15.53 10.40
C HIS A 336 -14.95 -16.80 10.09
N THR A 337 -15.59 -17.35 11.12
CA THR A 337 -16.60 -18.40 10.97
C THR A 337 -17.91 -17.78 10.50
N LYS A 338 -18.63 -18.43 9.57
CA LYS A 338 -19.99 -18.03 9.17
C LYS A 338 -21.05 -18.48 10.15
#